data_AF-A0A6P5XUI2-F1
#
_entry.id   AF-A0A6P5XUI2-F1
#
_cell.length_a   1.000
_cell.length_b   1.000
_cell.length_c   1.000
_cell.angle_alpha   90.00
_cell.angle_beta   90.00
_cell.angle_gamma   90.00
#
_symmetry.space_group_name_H-M   'P 1'
#
loop_
_entity.id
_entity.type
_entity.pdbx_description
1 polymer ?
#
loop_
_entity_poly.entity_id
_entity_poly.type
_entity_poly.pdbx_seq_one_letter_code
_entity_poly.pdbx_strand_id
1 'polypeptide(L)'
;MVGTPKKHFLAFLLLLSFCSLLILLYSPHPNPISTQTFTLNSHSIPTTPAFSLTIKVLTFNRLNSLTRCLTSLSNAHYLPDHPVHLHIFIDHFPNQSQYYIAPKPQDSLGILRFIDGFEWKWGQKIVHYRTTNVGLQAQWLEAWWPTSDDEFAFVVEDDLELSPLFFKYLRALILNYYYNASNFSPFVYGASLQRPRFVPGRQGNKMLLDSTSGLFLYQLVGTWGQLLFPKPWKEFRLWYDDHKAKDIKPFLDGMVTTGWYKKMGERIWTPWFIKFIHSRGYFNIYTKFLDEKSLSVSHRDVGVNYGKTAGPDSQLLGVNSLDNNFLEMKSLSTMKWYDFCFREVVPGRVVRNLNDLGSILPSVQTKQTVLLVSLFGVSEAVTRNLLCHFERLNIWNYIFIGPATDFLFDLARRGHPVIDADQFLNNIRSYKAIGIQESNARFMKDILLKAYVVKKFLEFSYNTWVVDGNMVFVNNDTFLGYIDSTDNFYAVESLDLFFVRNSPSALKVWADDFVHDVAAMLEKSSLPRDSRQFVSVIAKRLEQKRFTVKRIDDNSFGMKIGNQKLNQTLMANKKTVYWSRELDMDSIQKRLQELSLWVINNDFSCTAVVCHKS
;
A
#
# COMPACT_ATOMS: atom_id res chain seq x y z
N MET A 1 -57.52 -41.03 -2.42
CA MET A 1 -56.37 -41.65 -1.70
C MET A 1 -55.12 -40.88 -2.09
N VAL A 2 -54.68 -39.95 -1.24
CA VAL A 2 -53.43 -39.19 -1.43
C VAL A 2 -52.33 -40.01 -0.77
N GLY A 3 -51.36 -40.47 -1.56
CA GLY A 3 -50.24 -41.28 -1.10
C GLY A 3 -49.33 -40.49 -0.17
N THR A 4 -48.99 -41.09 0.97
CA THR A 4 -48.07 -40.58 1.97
C THR A 4 -46.71 -40.19 1.39
N PRO A 5 -46.11 -39.05 1.75
CA PRO A 5 -44.78 -38.67 1.30
C PRO A 5 -43.72 -39.55 1.98
N LYS A 6 -42.76 -40.03 1.18
CA LYS A 6 -41.69 -40.94 1.59
C LYS A 6 -40.85 -40.31 2.71
N LYS A 7 -40.82 -40.95 3.89
CA LYS A 7 -40.03 -40.58 5.08
C LYS A 7 -38.54 -40.26 4.79
N HIS A 8 -37.99 -40.75 3.67
CA HIS A 8 -36.63 -40.47 3.24
C HIS A 8 -36.38 -39.03 2.78
N PHE A 9 -37.39 -38.31 2.30
CA PHE A 9 -37.21 -36.93 1.82
C PHE A 9 -37.07 -35.94 2.99
N LEU A 10 -37.79 -36.20 4.09
CA LEU A 10 -37.69 -35.41 5.32
C LEU A 10 -36.34 -35.64 6.02
N ALA A 11 -35.84 -36.88 6.02
CA ALA A 11 -34.53 -37.21 6.56
C ALA A 11 -33.40 -36.54 5.76
N PHE A 12 -33.53 -36.47 4.43
CA PHE A 12 -32.55 -35.79 3.57
C PHE A 12 -32.53 -34.27 3.76
N LEU A 13 -33.71 -33.65 3.92
CA LEU A 13 -33.82 -32.21 4.25
C LEU A 13 -33.27 -31.89 5.64
N LEU A 14 -33.48 -32.76 6.64
CA LEU A 14 -32.88 -32.63 7.96
C LEU A 14 -31.36 -32.77 7.92
N LEU A 15 -30.82 -33.69 7.11
CA LEU A 15 -29.37 -33.83 6.93
C LEU A 15 -28.76 -32.60 6.26
N LEU A 16 -29.42 -32.04 5.23
CA LEU A 16 -28.99 -30.81 4.57
C LEU A 16 -29.03 -29.61 5.53
N SER A 17 -30.07 -29.50 6.36
CA SER A 17 -30.17 -28.47 7.40
C SER A 17 -29.06 -28.61 8.45
N PHE A 18 -28.74 -29.83 8.87
CA PHE A 18 -27.67 -30.09 9.85
C PHE A 18 -26.28 -29.82 9.27
N CYS A 19 -26.03 -30.18 8.00
CA CYS A 19 -24.81 -29.81 7.28
C CYS A 19 -24.68 -28.29 7.10
N SER A 20 -25.78 -27.59 6.82
CA SER A 20 -25.79 -26.12 6.72
C SER A 20 -25.46 -25.45 8.05
N LEU A 21 -26.00 -25.98 9.16
CA LEU A 21 -25.68 -25.52 10.51
C LEU A 21 -24.22 -25.81 10.89
N LEU A 22 -23.68 -26.98 10.52
CA LEU A 22 -22.26 -27.31 10.74
C LEU A 22 -21.34 -26.41 9.92
N ILE A 23 -21.69 -26.05 8.68
CA ILE A 23 -20.92 -25.11 7.86
C ILE A 23 -20.98 -23.69 8.45
N LEU A 24 -22.12 -23.27 9.03
CA LEU A 24 -22.22 -21.99 9.75
C LEU A 24 -21.47 -21.98 11.08
N LEU A 25 -21.38 -23.13 11.77
CA LEU A 25 -20.62 -23.31 13.01
C LEU A 25 -19.10 -23.45 12.77
N TYR A 26 -18.69 -23.90 11.58
CA TYR A 26 -17.28 -24.06 11.15
C TYR A 26 -16.81 -23.02 10.12
N SER A 27 -17.64 -22.03 9.79
CA SER A 27 -17.20 -20.97 8.89
C SER A 27 -16.08 -20.19 9.58
N PRO A 28 -14.84 -20.18 9.05
CA PRO A 28 -13.79 -19.39 9.63
C PRO A 28 -14.21 -17.93 9.48
N HIS A 29 -14.51 -17.27 10.59
CA HIS A 29 -14.57 -15.82 10.61
C HIS A 29 -13.28 -15.29 9.97
N PRO A 30 -13.34 -14.28 9.08
CA PRO A 30 -12.14 -13.59 8.66
C PRO A 30 -11.53 -12.98 9.91
N ASN A 31 -10.44 -13.58 10.40
CA ASN A 31 -9.71 -13.01 11.52
C ASN A 31 -9.34 -11.58 11.14
N PRO A 32 -9.72 -10.55 11.92
CA PRO A 32 -9.05 -9.28 11.80
C PRO A 32 -7.56 -9.57 12.04
N ILE A 33 -6.70 -8.96 11.21
CA ILE A 33 -5.26 -9.01 11.37
C ILE A 33 -4.97 -8.48 12.78
N SER A 34 -4.83 -9.41 13.72
CA SER A 34 -4.47 -9.11 15.09
C SER A 34 -2.99 -8.74 15.07
N THR A 35 -2.71 -7.50 15.44
CA THR A 35 -1.40 -7.03 15.85
C THR A 35 -0.97 -7.81 17.10
N GLN A 36 -0.53 -9.06 16.91
CA GLN A 36 0.09 -9.82 17.98
C GLN A 36 1.40 -9.11 18.36
N THR A 37 1.38 -8.48 19.52
CA THR A 37 2.55 -8.06 20.27
C THR A 37 3.41 -9.29 20.52
N PHE A 38 4.54 -9.40 19.83
CA PHE A 38 5.54 -10.44 20.09
C PHE A 38 6.06 -10.30 21.52
N THR A 39 5.81 -11.31 22.35
CA THR A 39 6.51 -11.46 23.63
C THR A 39 7.98 -11.77 23.34
N LEU A 40 8.84 -10.78 23.59
CA LEU A 40 10.29 -10.91 23.58
C LEU A 40 10.72 -11.91 24.65
N ASN A 41 11.02 -13.15 24.26
CA ASN A 41 11.88 -14.01 25.07
C ASN A 41 13.32 -13.53 24.88
N SER A 42 13.78 -12.64 25.76
CA SER A 42 15.21 -12.40 25.94
C SER A 42 15.80 -13.62 26.64
N HIS A 43 16.41 -14.53 25.87
CA HIS A 43 17.55 -15.38 26.22
C HIS A 43 17.61 -16.59 25.27
N SER A 44 18.32 -16.45 24.15
CA SER A 44 18.98 -17.58 23.49
C SER A 44 20.17 -17.09 22.65
N ILE A 45 21.30 -17.76 22.84
CA ILE A 45 22.60 -17.67 22.16
C ILE A 45 22.41 -17.41 20.64
N PRO A 46 23.24 -16.57 19.98
CA PRO A 46 23.05 -16.23 18.56
C PRO A 46 23.38 -17.42 17.67
N THR A 47 22.44 -18.33 17.53
CA THR A 47 22.38 -19.23 16.38
C THR A 47 21.88 -18.39 15.20
N THR A 48 22.59 -18.46 14.07
CA THR A 48 22.08 -17.84 12.84
C THR A 48 20.70 -18.45 12.56
N PRO A 49 19.65 -17.65 12.31
CA PRO A 49 18.33 -18.18 12.04
C PRO A 49 18.38 -19.26 10.95
N ALA A 50 17.84 -20.44 11.26
CA ALA A 50 17.78 -21.53 10.30
C ALA A 50 16.57 -21.30 9.40
N PHE A 51 16.82 -21.11 8.10
CA PHE A 51 15.79 -20.98 7.08
C PHE A 51 16.09 -21.92 5.92
N SER A 52 15.08 -22.20 5.11
CA SER A 52 15.25 -22.96 3.86
C SER A 52 15.08 -22.04 2.65
N LEU A 53 15.93 -22.21 1.65
CA LEU A 53 15.79 -21.54 0.36
C LEU A 53 15.61 -22.59 -0.72
N THR A 54 14.52 -22.46 -1.47
CA THR A 54 14.26 -23.30 -2.65
C THR A 54 14.28 -22.46 -3.92
N ILE A 55 15.09 -22.88 -4.88
CA ILE A 55 15.11 -22.31 -6.23
C ILE A 55 14.01 -23.00 -7.06
N LYS A 56 13.11 -22.22 -7.63
CA LYS A 56 12.00 -22.67 -8.48
C LYS A 56 12.32 -22.26 -9.93
N VAL A 57 12.68 -23.24 -10.77
CA VAL A 57 12.96 -23.02 -12.20
C VAL A 57 11.71 -23.31 -13.01
N LEU A 58 11.26 -22.34 -13.80
CA LEU A 58 10.10 -22.44 -14.69
C LEU A 58 10.57 -22.61 -16.14
N THR A 59 10.21 -23.71 -16.80
CA THR A 59 10.64 -23.99 -18.18
C THR A 59 9.55 -24.68 -19.00
N PHE A 60 9.73 -24.62 -20.32
CA PHE A 60 8.88 -25.29 -21.29
C PHE A 60 9.74 -26.02 -22.34
N ASN A 61 10.10 -25.34 -23.43
CA ASN A 61 10.64 -25.97 -24.63
C ASN A 61 11.95 -25.34 -25.13
N ARG A 62 12.72 -24.67 -24.27
CA ARG A 62 13.96 -23.97 -24.62
C ARG A 62 15.18 -24.61 -23.99
N LEU A 63 15.68 -25.69 -24.59
CA LEU A 63 16.83 -26.44 -24.06
C LEU A 63 18.06 -25.55 -23.83
N ASN A 64 18.49 -24.77 -24.81
CA ASN A 64 19.70 -23.94 -24.68
C ASN A 64 19.56 -22.87 -23.58
N SER A 65 18.38 -22.26 -23.46
CA SER A 65 18.07 -21.29 -22.40
C SER A 65 18.15 -21.98 -21.04
N LEU A 66 17.46 -23.11 -20.87
CA LEU A 66 17.48 -23.90 -19.65
C LEU A 66 18.89 -24.37 -19.27
N THR A 67 19.68 -24.83 -20.24
CA THR A 67 21.08 -25.24 -20.02
C THR A 67 21.90 -24.08 -19.46
N ARG A 68 21.80 -22.88 -20.06
CA ARG A 68 22.47 -21.67 -19.58
C ARG A 68 22.02 -21.32 -18.16
N CYS A 69 20.70 -21.32 -17.92
CA CYS A 69 20.12 -21.01 -16.63
C CYS A 69 20.61 -21.96 -15.53
N LEU A 70 20.43 -23.27 -15.70
CA LEU A 70 20.84 -24.29 -14.73
C LEU A 70 22.36 -24.29 -14.50
N THR A 71 23.17 -24.12 -15.55
CA THR A 71 24.63 -24.00 -15.42
C THR A 71 25.03 -22.77 -14.59
N SER A 72 24.39 -21.61 -14.82
CA SER A 72 24.66 -20.40 -14.03
C SER A 72 24.26 -20.59 -12.55
N LEU A 73 23.14 -21.25 -12.29
CA LEU A 73 22.68 -21.57 -10.94
C LEU A 73 23.63 -22.53 -10.22
N SER A 74 24.17 -23.56 -10.89
CA SER A 74 25.09 -24.52 -10.27
C SER A 74 26.45 -23.92 -9.94
N ASN A 75 26.86 -22.89 -10.69
CA ASN A 75 28.16 -22.23 -10.54
C ASN A 75 28.19 -21.14 -9.46
N ALA A 76 27.08 -20.92 -8.75
CA ALA A 76 27.05 -19.93 -7.69
C ALA A 76 27.78 -20.36 -6.42
N HIS A 77 28.17 -19.38 -5.61
CA HIS A 77 28.91 -19.56 -4.38
C HIS A 77 27.96 -19.89 -3.21
N TYR A 78 27.55 -21.15 -3.11
CA TYR A 78 26.76 -21.66 -1.99
C TYR A 78 27.61 -21.91 -0.73
N LEU A 79 26.93 -22.11 0.40
CA LEU A 79 27.55 -22.50 1.66
C LEU A 79 27.34 -24.00 1.89
N PRO A 80 28.39 -24.80 2.19
CA PRO A 80 28.26 -26.25 2.35
C PRO A 80 27.29 -26.70 3.45
N ASP A 81 27.11 -25.88 4.48
CA ASP A 81 26.26 -26.13 5.66
C ASP A 81 24.82 -25.63 5.50
N HIS A 82 24.46 -25.04 4.35
CA HIS A 82 23.14 -24.51 4.08
C HIS A 82 22.57 -25.10 2.78
N PRO A 83 21.82 -26.22 2.85
CA PRO A 83 21.29 -26.86 1.66
C PRO A 83 20.29 -25.94 0.94
N VAL A 84 20.43 -25.83 -0.37
CA VAL A 84 19.53 -25.11 -1.28
C VAL A 84 18.88 -26.11 -2.21
N HIS A 85 17.57 -26.23 -2.14
CA HIS A 85 16.82 -27.16 -2.96
C HIS A 85 16.52 -26.57 -4.35
N LEU A 86 16.47 -27.42 -5.36
CA LEU A 86 16.19 -27.06 -6.75
C LEU A 86 14.94 -27.79 -7.21
N HIS A 87 13.87 -27.04 -7.50
CA HIS A 87 12.65 -27.56 -8.10
C HIS A 87 12.55 -27.08 -9.54
N ILE A 88 12.43 -27.99 -10.48
CA ILE A 88 12.33 -27.69 -11.91
C ILE A 88 10.92 -28.04 -12.39
N PHE A 89 10.15 -27.01 -12.77
CA PHE A 89 8.81 -27.15 -13.32
C PHE A 89 8.89 -27.16 -14.84
N ILE A 90 8.57 -28.30 -15.43
CA ILE A 90 8.64 -28.52 -16.87
C ILE A 90 7.24 -28.67 -17.40
N ASP A 91 6.81 -27.68 -18.18
CA ASP A 91 5.63 -27.83 -19.01
C ASP A 91 6.00 -28.57 -20.30
N HIS A 92 5.10 -29.41 -20.80
CA HIS A 92 5.32 -30.18 -22.03
C HIS A 92 4.32 -29.82 -23.11
N PHE A 93 3.46 -30.74 -23.57
CA PHE A 93 2.72 -30.56 -24.82
C PHE A 93 1.96 -29.23 -24.87
N PRO A 94 2.08 -28.44 -25.96
CA PRO A 94 1.32 -27.21 -26.07
C PRO A 94 -0.16 -27.52 -25.91
N ASN A 95 -0.88 -26.63 -25.23
CA ASN A 95 -2.30 -26.79 -25.04
C ASN A 95 -2.99 -26.84 -26.43
N GLN A 96 -3.84 -27.84 -26.66
CA GLN A 96 -4.46 -28.15 -27.96
C GLN A 96 -5.29 -27.00 -28.55
N SER A 97 -5.60 -25.98 -27.74
CA SER A 97 -6.27 -24.73 -28.16
C SER A 97 -5.36 -23.72 -28.86
N GLN A 98 -4.04 -23.91 -28.87
CA GLN A 98 -3.09 -23.11 -29.65
C GLN A 98 -2.61 -23.91 -30.86
N TYR A 99 -3.38 -23.88 -31.94
CA TYR A 99 -2.84 -24.12 -33.28
C TYR A 99 -1.67 -23.15 -33.45
N TYR A 100 -0.47 -23.65 -33.72
CA TYR A 100 0.62 -23.05 -34.50
C TYR A 100 1.93 -23.65 -33.99
N ILE A 101 2.42 -24.64 -34.76
CA ILE A 101 3.71 -25.35 -34.61
C ILE A 101 3.64 -26.57 -33.70
N ALA A 102 3.65 -27.77 -34.31
CA ALA A 102 3.91 -29.01 -33.61
C ALA A 102 5.25 -28.90 -32.86
N PRO A 103 5.31 -29.24 -31.56
CA PRO A 103 6.59 -29.22 -30.85
C PRO A 103 7.56 -30.15 -31.58
N LYS A 104 8.79 -29.70 -31.81
CA LYS A 104 9.84 -30.61 -32.29
C LYS A 104 10.04 -31.65 -31.20
N PRO A 105 9.65 -32.94 -31.40
CA PRO A 105 9.70 -33.94 -30.34
C PRO A 105 11.12 -34.12 -29.77
N GLN A 106 12.12 -33.81 -30.59
CA GLN A 106 13.53 -33.85 -30.25
C GLN A 106 13.93 -32.86 -29.14
N ASP A 107 13.33 -31.66 -29.11
CA ASP A 107 13.71 -30.61 -28.16
C ASP A 107 13.20 -30.95 -26.75
N SER A 108 11.98 -31.48 -26.64
CA SER A 108 11.39 -31.84 -25.34
C SER A 108 12.03 -33.09 -24.75
N LEU A 109 12.35 -34.10 -25.56
CA LEU A 109 13.15 -35.25 -25.10
C LEU A 109 14.57 -34.82 -24.69
N GLY A 110 15.16 -33.86 -25.40
CA GLY A 110 16.44 -33.27 -25.06
C GLY A 110 16.44 -32.59 -23.69
N ILE A 111 15.38 -31.85 -23.35
CA ILE A 111 15.19 -31.23 -22.03
C ILE A 111 15.14 -32.28 -20.93
N LEU A 112 14.32 -33.33 -21.09
CA LEU A 112 14.21 -34.39 -20.09
C LEU A 112 15.56 -35.10 -19.87
N ARG A 113 16.24 -35.50 -20.95
CA ARG A 113 17.58 -36.13 -20.87
C ARG A 113 18.61 -35.23 -20.20
N PHE A 114 18.60 -33.93 -20.53
CA PHE A 114 19.49 -32.95 -19.92
C PHE A 114 19.22 -32.82 -18.41
N ILE A 115 17.96 -32.69 -18.01
CA ILE A 115 17.59 -32.55 -16.60
C ILE A 115 17.90 -33.81 -15.79
N ASP A 116 17.67 -35.00 -16.35
CA ASP A 116 17.99 -36.27 -15.70
C ASP A 116 19.49 -36.36 -15.42
N GLY A 117 20.33 -36.05 -16.41
CA GLY A 117 21.79 -36.04 -16.30
C GLY A 117 22.38 -34.84 -15.53
N PHE A 118 21.60 -33.79 -15.26
CA PHE A 118 22.09 -32.60 -14.57
C PHE A 118 22.25 -32.86 -13.06
N GLU A 119 23.49 -32.79 -12.56
CA GLU A 119 23.78 -32.96 -11.14
C GLU A 119 23.57 -31.65 -10.34
N TRP A 120 22.78 -31.73 -9.27
CA TRP A 120 22.64 -30.63 -8.30
C TRP A 120 23.33 -31.00 -6.99
N LYS A 121 24.39 -30.27 -6.65
CA LYS A 121 25.29 -30.61 -5.51
C LYS A 121 24.93 -29.90 -4.21
N TRP A 122 23.97 -28.97 -4.26
CA TRP A 122 23.71 -28.03 -3.17
C TRP A 122 22.47 -28.39 -2.33
N GLY A 123 21.72 -29.43 -2.70
CA GLY A 123 20.52 -29.88 -2.00
C GLY A 123 19.72 -30.90 -2.81
N GLN A 124 18.43 -31.05 -2.53
CA GLN A 124 17.57 -31.94 -3.30
C GLN A 124 17.20 -31.34 -4.68
N LYS A 125 17.32 -32.14 -5.73
CA LYS A 125 16.76 -31.86 -7.07
C LYS A 125 15.40 -32.55 -7.18
N ILE A 126 14.33 -31.78 -7.44
CA ILE A 126 12.98 -32.29 -7.67
C ILE A 126 12.48 -31.81 -9.03
N VAL A 127 11.97 -32.74 -9.84
CA VAL A 127 11.39 -32.44 -11.15
C VAL A 127 9.87 -32.53 -11.07
N HIS A 128 9.19 -31.43 -11.42
CA HIS A 128 7.74 -31.33 -11.53
C HIS A 128 7.38 -31.31 -13.01
N TYR A 129 7.12 -32.50 -13.55
CA TYR A 129 6.76 -32.65 -14.96
C TYR A 129 5.25 -32.54 -15.17
N ARG A 130 4.82 -31.61 -16.03
CA ARG A 130 3.44 -31.49 -16.50
C ARG A 130 3.33 -31.95 -17.95
N THR A 131 2.41 -32.86 -18.21
CA THR A 131 2.15 -33.37 -19.57
C THR A 131 1.64 -32.28 -20.52
N THR A 132 1.08 -31.19 -20.00
CA THR A 132 0.55 -30.07 -20.79
C THR A 132 1.17 -28.74 -20.38
N ASN A 133 1.27 -27.81 -21.31
CA ASN A 133 1.62 -26.43 -21.04
C ASN A 133 0.44 -25.70 -20.37
N VAL A 134 0.60 -25.38 -19.09
CA VAL A 134 -0.40 -24.68 -18.27
C VAL A 134 -0.29 -23.16 -18.41
N GLY A 135 0.77 -22.68 -19.06
CA GLY A 135 1.02 -21.27 -19.33
C GLY A 135 1.74 -20.57 -18.19
N LEU A 136 2.37 -19.43 -18.51
CA LEU A 136 3.23 -18.67 -17.60
C LEU A 136 2.54 -18.31 -16.27
N GLN A 137 1.28 -17.89 -16.33
CA GLN A 137 0.54 -17.52 -15.14
C GLN A 137 0.34 -18.71 -14.19
N ALA A 138 -0.12 -19.86 -14.69
CA ALA A 138 -0.32 -21.04 -13.86
C ALA A 138 1.02 -21.58 -13.33
N GLN A 139 2.07 -21.59 -14.16
CA GLN A 139 3.41 -21.98 -13.71
C GLN A 139 3.88 -21.17 -12.49
N TRP A 140 3.75 -19.84 -12.53
CA TRP A 140 4.12 -18.97 -11.41
C TRP A 140 3.25 -19.21 -10.17
N LEU A 141 1.93 -19.30 -10.34
CA LEU A 141 0.98 -19.45 -9.23
C LEU A 141 1.08 -20.82 -8.54
N GLU A 142 1.45 -21.87 -9.26
CA GLU A 142 1.57 -23.23 -8.75
C GLU A 142 2.99 -23.58 -8.29
N ALA A 143 4.00 -22.76 -8.60
CA ALA A 143 5.40 -23.07 -8.30
C ALA A 143 5.68 -23.21 -6.79
N TRP A 144 4.89 -22.55 -5.95
CA TRP A 144 5.16 -22.51 -4.52
C TRP A 144 3.94 -22.16 -3.66
N TRP A 145 3.80 -22.93 -2.57
CA TRP A 145 2.94 -22.64 -1.44
C TRP A 145 3.76 -22.80 -0.16
N PRO A 146 4.03 -21.72 0.60
CA PRO A 146 4.86 -21.80 1.81
C PRO A 146 4.16 -22.61 2.90
N THR A 147 4.90 -23.58 3.45
CA THR A 147 4.46 -24.41 4.57
C THR A 147 4.94 -23.87 5.92
N SER A 148 5.99 -23.05 5.90
CA SER A 148 6.55 -22.37 7.07
C SER A 148 6.86 -20.89 6.77
N ASP A 149 6.95 -20.08 7.82
CA ASP A 149 7.43 -18.70 7.77
C ASP A 149 8.95 -18.60 7.58
N ASP A 150 9.68 -19.72 7.69
CA ASP A 150 11.13 -19.82 7.49
C ASP A 150 11.49 -20.50 6.15
N GLU A 151 10.51 -20.64 5.25
CA GLU A 151 10.68 -21.17 3.90
C GLU A 151 10.63 -20.02 2.88
N PHE A 152 11.68 -19.89 2.06
CA PHE A 152 11.78 -18.87 1.03
C PHE A 152 11.87 -19.50 -0.36
N ALA A 153 11.27 -18.85 -1.34
CA ALA A 153 11.38 -19.26 -2.74
C ALA A 153 12.10 -18.20 -3.57
N PHE A 154 13.09 -18.63 -4.35
CA PHE A 154 13.70 -17.83 -5.40
C PHE A 154 13.25 -18.36 -6.76
N VAL A 155 12.46 -17.57 -7.48
CA VAL A 155 11.84 -18.01 -8.74
C VAL A 155 12.61 -17.45 -9.94
N VAL A 156 12.91 -18.34 -10.88
CA VAL A 156 13.66 -18.05 -12.10
C VAL A 156 13.00 -18.70 -13.31
N GLU A 157 12.94 -17.98 -14.43
CA GLU A 157 12.52 -18.52 -15.72
C GLU A 157 13.75 -19.05 -16.48
N ASP A 158 13.54 -19.97 -17.42
CA ASP A 158 14.62 -20.63 -18.16
C ASP A 158 15.46 -19.71 -19.05
N ASP A 159 15.03 -18.49 -19.35
CA ASP A 159 15.82 -17.51 -20.12
C ASP A 159 16.75 -16.63 -19.27
N LEU A 160 16.80 -16.85 -17.96
CA LEU A 160 17.64 -16.10 -17.04
C LEU A 160 19.05 -16.67 -16.93
N GLU A 161 20.02 -15.79 -16.67
CA GLU A 161 21.37 -16.12 -16.26
C GLU A 161 21.69 -15.41 -14.94
N LEU A 162 22.24 -16.15 -13.97
CA LEU A 162 22.45 -15.68 -12.60
C LEU A 162 23.94 -15.49 -12.30
N SER A 163 24.25 -14.43 -11.55
CA SER A 163 25.60 -14.14 -11.09
C SER A 163 26.05 -15.21 -10.09
N PRO A 164 27.33 -15.65 -10.09
CA PRO A 164 27.83 -16.54 -9.05
C PRO A 164 27.66 -16.01 -7.61
N LEU A 165 27.40 -14.70 -7.44
CA LEU A 165 27.23 -14.05 -6.15
C LEU A 165 25.76 -14.03 -5.66
N PHE A 166 24.80 -14.46 -6.48
CA PHE A 166 23.37 -14.27 -6.19
C PHE A 166 22.95 -14.88 -4.85
N PHE A 167 23.41 -16.10 -4.54
CA PHE A 167 22.99 -16.80 -3.32
C PHE A 167 23.45 -16.07 -2.05
N LYS A 168 24.73 -15.66 -1.99
CA LYS A 168 25.27 -14.90 -0.85
C LYS A 168 24.49 -13.62 -0.63
N TYR A 169 24.13 -12.95 -1.72
CA TYR A 169 23.34 -11.74 -1.68
C TYR A 169 21.91 -11.98 -1.17
N LEU A 170 21.19 -12.99 -1.68
CA LEU A 170 19.85 -13.37 -1.19
C LEU A 170 19.87 -13.72 0.30
N ARG A 171 20.84 -14.52 0.75
CA ARG A 171 21.01 -14.85 2.17
C ARG A 171 21.21 -13.60 3.03
N ALA A 172 22.06 -12.68 2.58
CA ALA A 172 22.29 -11.43 3.29
C ALA A 172 21.00 -10.59 3.39
N LEU A 173 20.18 -10.53 2.34
CA LEU A 173 18.88 -9.86 2.38
C LEU A 173 17.91 -10.50 3.38
N ILE A 174 17.78 -11.83 3.37
CA ILE A 174 16.89 -12.56 4.29
C ILE A 174 17.29 -12.29 5.75
N LEU A 175 18.57 -12.45 6.08
CA LEU A 175 19.06 -12.23 7.43
C LEU A 175 18.87 -10.78 7.90
N ASN A 176 19.07 -9.80 7.01
CA ASN A 176 19.01 -8.39 7.39
C ASN A 176 17.60 -7.77 7.37
N TYR A 177 16.68 -8.24 6.52
CA TYR A 177 15.37 -7.60 6.37
C TYR A 177 14.19 -8.48 6.79
N TYR A 178 14.42 -9.77 7.04
CA TYR A 178 13.39 -10.67 7.56
C TYR A 178 13.63 -11.02 9.04
N TYR A 179 14.86 -11.41 9.41
CA TYR A 179 15.14 -11.88 10.77
C TYR A 179 15.71 -10.81 11.72
N ASN A 180 16.38 -9.78 11.21
CA ASN A 180 16.88 -8.69 12.04
C ASN A 180 15.75 -7.74 12.41
N ALA A 181 15.26 -7.82 13.65
CA ALA A 181 14.13 -7.02 14.14
C ALA A 181 14.30 -5.50 13.95
N SER A 182 15.52 -4.97 14.06
CA SER A 182 15.80 -3.54 13.87
C SER A 182 15.65 -3.07 12.43
N ASN A 183 15.75 -4.00 11.47
CA ASN A 183 15.64 -3.76 10.03
C ASN A 183 14.49 -4.56 9.39
N PHE A 184 13.59 -5.12 10.20
CA PHE A 184 12.44 -5.85 9.73
C PHE A 184 11.30 -4.90 9.39
N SER A 185 10.63 -5.17 8.27
CA SER A 185 9.34 -4.58 7.97
C SER A 185 8.42 -5.67 7.41
N PRO A 186 7.23 -5.89 8.02
CA PRO A 186 6.27 -6.87 7.49
C PRO A 186 5.67 -6.43 6.17
N PHE A 187 6.06 -5.25 5.67
CA PHE A 187 5.60 -4.67 4.41
C PHE A 187 6.58 -4.82 3.25
N VAL A 188 7.66 -5.55 3.48
CA VAL A 188 8.58 -5.99 2.43
C VAL A 188 8.16 -7.40 1.98
N TYR A 189 7.92 -7.58 0.69
CA TYR A 189 7.45 -8.87 0.15
C TYR A 189 8.55 -9.76 -0.45
N GLY A 190 9.77 -9.24 -0.52
CA GLY A 190 10.89 -9.95 -1.09
C GLY A 190 11.95 -9.03 -1.69
N ALA A 191 12.67 -9.55 -2.67
CA ALA A 191 13.71 -8.83 -3.38
C ALA A 191 13.81 -9.23 -4.85
N SER A 192 14.16 -8.26 -5.69
CA SER A 192 14.44 -8.47 -7.11
C SER A 192 15.94 -8.40 -7.40
N LEU A 193 16.46 -9.38 -8.14
CA LEU A 193 17.86 -9.40 -8.59
C LEU A 193 18.09 -8.78 -9.97
N GLN A 194 17.00 -8.47 -10.67
CA GLN A 194 17.04 -7.76 -11.95
C GLN A 194 17.36 -6.27 -11.72
N ARG A 195 17.94 -5.61 -12.74
CA ARG A 195 18.11 -4.16 -12.69
C ARG A 195 16.76 -3.40 -12.73
N PRO A 196 16.62 -2.29 -12.00
CA PRO A 196 15.44 -1.46 -12.12
C PRO A 196 15.49 -0.71 -13.45
N ARG A 197 14.41 -0.79 -14.23
CA ARG A 197 14.40 -0.27 -15.62
C ARG A 197 13.08 0.38 -16.06
N PHE A 198 12.06 0.32 -15.22
CA PHE A 198 10.69 0.57 -15.65
C PHE A 198 9.87 1.24 -14.56
N VAL A 199 9.10 2.25 -14.96
CA VAL A 199 8.09 2.91 -14.13
C VAL A 199 6.71 2.57 -14.73
N PRO A 200 5.86 1.80 -14.02
CA PRO A 200 4.63 1.26 -14.58
C PRO A 200 3.46 2.27 -14.58
N GLY A 201 3.53 3.30 -13.74
CA GLY A 201 2.57 4.40 -13.73
C GLY A 201 2.72 5.26 -14.99
N ARG A 202 1.62 5.47 -15.72
CA ARG A 202 1.60 6.37 -16.87
C ARG A 202 1.91 7.78 -16.37
N GLN A 203 2.76 8.50 -17.11
CA GLN A 203 3.29 9.81 -16.71
C GLN A 203 4.14 9.77 -15.42
N GLY A 204 4.62 8.59 -15.02
CA GLY A 204 5.55 8.43 -13.91
C GLY A 204 6.86 9.19 -14.12
N ASN A 205 7.54 9.46 -13.02
CA ASN A 205 8.79 10.22 -13.00
C ASN A 205 9.95 9.39 -13.58
N LYS A 206 10.99 10.07 -14.05
CA LYS A 206 12.20 9.39 -14.50
C LYS A 206 12.85 8.67 -13.33
N MET A 207 13.39 7.48 -13.60
CA MET A 207 14.11 6.69 -12.62
C MET A 207 15.50 7.28 -12.33
N LEU A 208 15.53 8.36 -11.53
CA LEU A 208 16.74 9.04 -11.10
C LEU A 208 17.19 8.48 -9.75
N LEU A 209 17.89 7.37 -9.82
CA LEU A 209 18.58 6.78 -8.67
C LEU A 209 19.98 7.40 -8.57
N ASP A 210 20.44 7.66 -7.34
CA ASP A 210 21.78 8.20 -7.08
C ASP A 210 22.86 7.41 -7.83
N SER A 211 23.93 8.07 -8.26
CA SER A 211 24.99 7.46 -9.09
C SER A 211 25.78 6.37 -8.36
N THR A 212 25.63 6.26 -7.04
CA THR A 212 26.27 5.24 -6.22
C THR A 212 25.49 3.93 -6.23
N SER A 213 26.21 2.82 -6.13
CA SER A 213 25.61 1.49 -5.92
C SER A 213 24.76 1.52 -4.64
N GLY A 214 23.52 1.05 -4.69
CA GLY A 214 22.62 1.23 -3.57
C GLY A 214 21.35 0.40 -3.59
N LEU A 215 20.98 -0.06 -2.39
CA LEU A 215 19.68 -0.65 -2.06
C LEU A 215 18.61 0.43 -1.94
N PHE A 216 17.41 0.10 -2.43
CA PHE A 216 16.21 0.92 -2.26
C PHE A 216 14.96 0.03 -2.29
N LEU A 217 13.82 0.60 -1.89
CA LEU A 217 12.54 -0.09 -1.91
C LEU A 217 11.70 0.42 -3.07
N TYR A 218 10.99 -0.50 -3.74
CA TYR A 218 10.13 -0.17 -4.86
C TYR A 218 8.89 -1.06 -4.88
N GLN A 219 7.70 -0.52 -5.14
CA GLN A 219 6.48 -1.33 -5.17
C GLN A 219 6.46 -2.36 -6.32
N LEU A 220 7.19 -2.13 -7.41
CA LEU A 220 7.16 -3.01 -8.57
C LEU A 220 7.80 -4.38 -8.30
N VAL A 221 7.21 -5.44 -8.83
CA VAL A 221 7.76 -6.80 -8.76
C VAL A 221 8.85 -7.01 -9.81
N GLY A 222 9.92 -7.72 -9.43
CA GLY A 222 10.90 -8.22 -10.39
C GLY A 222 10.38 -9.52 -10.99
N THR A 223 10.36 -9.65 -12.32
CA THR A 223 9.98 -10.91 -12.97
C THR A 223 11.21 -11.73 -13.37
N TRP A 224 12.41 -11.18 -13.23
CA TRP A 224 13.67 -11.79 -13.64
C TRP A 224 14.57 -12.07 -12.44
N GLY A 225 14.22 -13.08 -11.64
CA GLY A 225 14.94 -13.45 -10.42
C GLY A 225 14.34 -12.76 -9.20
N GLN A 226 13.21 -13.27 -8.73
CA GLN A 226 12.47 -12.75 -7.58
C GLN A 226 12.61 -13.69 -6.39
N LEU A 227 13.08 -13.15 -5.28
CA LEU A 227 12.95 -13.77 -3.96
C LEU A 227 11.57 -13.43 -3.41
N LEU A 228 10.83 -14.44 -2.98
CA LEU A 228 9.50 -14.29 -2.38
C LEU A 228 9.59 -14.58 -0.88
N PHE A 229 9.04 -13.68 -0.07
CA PHE A 229 8.84 -13.93 1.34
C PHE A 229 7.54 -14.73 1.56
N PRO A 230 7.51 -15.65 2.54
CA PRO A 230 6.42 -16.61 2.67
C PRO A 230 5.07 -15.96 2.97
N LYS A 231 4.99 -15.08 4.00
CA LYS A 231 3.71 -14.47 4.37
C LYS A 231 3.08 -13.65 3.24
N PRO A 232 3.79 -12.70 2.59
CA PRO A 232 3.18 -11.87 1.56
C PRO A 232 2.79 -12.66 0.31
N TRP A 233 3.56 -13.70 -0.05
CA TRP A 233 3.19 -14.58 -1.16
C TRP A 233 1.94 -15.41 -0.85
N LYS A 234 1.85 -16.00 0.34
CA LYS A 234 0.67 -16.76 0.77
C LYS A 234 -0.58 -15.88 0.78
N GLU A 235 -0.46 -14.66 1.29
CA GLU A 235 -1.53 -13.68 1.27
C GLU A 235 -1.96 -13.33 -0.15
N PHE A 236 -1.00 -13.10 -1.07
CA PHE A 236 -1.31 -12.88 -2.48
C PHE A 236 -2.09 -14.05 -3.09
N ARG A 237 -1.70 -15.30 -2.81
CA ARG A 237 -2.38 -16.47 -3.39
C ARG A 237 -3.84 -16.55 -2.91
N LEU A 238 -4.08 -16.33 -1.63
CA LEU A 238 -5.44 -16.26 -1.07
C LEU A 238 -6.25 -15.09 -1.67
N TRP A 239 -5.65 -13.91 -1.76
CA TRP A 239 -6.28 -12.73 -2.38
C TRP A 239 -6.61 -12.98 -3.85
N TYR A 240 -5.71 -13.60 -4.61
CA TYR A 240 -5.88 -13.95 -6.01
C TYR A 240 -7.07 -14.91 -6.18
N ASP A 241 -7.13 -15.98 -5.40
CA ASP A 241 -8.18 -16.99 -5.51
C ASP A 241 -9.56 -16.38 -5.19
N ASP A 242 -9.67 -15.55 -4.14
CA ASP A 242 -10.90 -14.83 -3.78
C ASP A 242 -11.37 -13.88 -4.90
N HIS A 243 -10.45 -13.09 -5.45
CA HIS A 243 -10.76 -12.14 -6.53
C HIS A 243 -11.15 -12.87 -7.82
N LYS A 244 -10.44 -13.95 -8.12
CA LYS A 244 -10.70 -14.77 -9.30
C LYS A 244 -12.07 -15.43 -9.22
N ALA A 245 -12.47 -15.94 -8.06
CA ALA A 245 -13.78 -16.53 -7.82
C ALA A 245 -14.94 -15.52 -7.99
N LYS A 246 -14.68 -14.24 -7.69
CA LYS A 246 -15.64 -13.13 -7.86
C LYS A 246 -15.60 -12.49 -9.26
N ASP A 247 -14.85 -13.07 -10.19
CA ASP A 247 -14.58 -12.53 -11.54
C ASP A 247 -13.98 -11.11 -11.56
N ILE A 248 -13.34 -10.69 -10.46
CA ILE A 248 -12.71 -9.37 -10.36
C ILE A 248 -11.40 -9.37 -11.13
N LYS A 249 -11.29 -8.54 -12.15
CA LYS A 249 -10.08 -8.41 -12.98
C LYS A 249 -9.01 -7.55 -12.31
N PRO A 250 -7.72 -7.75 -12.64
CA PRO A 250 -6.60 -6.98 -12.08
C PRO A 250 -6.44 -5.60 -12.73
N PHE A 251 -7.54 -4.93 -13.05
CA PHE A 251 -7.51 -3.57 -13.57
C PHE A 251 -7.12 -2.58 -12.48
N LEU A 252 -6.19 -1.70 -12.84
CA LEU A 252 -5.71 -0.56 -12.07
C LEU A 252 -5.47 0.60 -13.05
N ASP A 253 -6.34 1.59 -13.04
CA ASP A 253 -6.28 2.70 -14.00
C ASP A 253 -5.00 3.52 -13.81
N GLY A 254 -4.54 4.16 -14.88
CA GLY A 254 -3.25 4.87 -14.87
C GLY A 254 -2.02 3.97 -14.94
N MET A 255 -2.17 2.63 -14.88
CA MET A 255 -1.05 1.69 -15.04
C MET A 255 -0.96 1.15 -16.47
N VAL A 256 0.26 0.98 -16.97
CA VAL A 256 0.54 0.29 -18.25
C VAL A 256 0.18 -1.20 -18.22
N THR A 257 0.26 -1.83 -17.05
CA THR A 257 -0.02 -3.26 -16.83
C THR A 257 -1.49 -3.63 -17.06
N THR A 258 -2.40 -2.67 -16.86
CA THR A 258 -3.81 -2.80 -17.26
C THR A 258 -3.94 -2.97 -18.78
N GLY A 259 -3.12 -2.26 -19.57
CA GLY A 259 -3.07 -2.44 -21.02
C GLY A 259 -2.52 -3.81 -21.42
N TRP A 260 -1.50 -4.30 -20.70
CA TRP A 260 -0.95 -5.64 -20.92
C TRP A 260 -2.01 -6.72 -20.65
N TYR A 261 -2.72 -6.63 -19.52
CA TYR A 261 -3.77 -7.60 -19.19
C TYR A 261 -4.95 -7.55 -20.18
N LYS A 262 -5.37 -6.37 -20.62
CA LYS A 262 -6.40 -6.25 -21.69
C LYS A 262 -5.99 -6.96 -22.99
N LYS A 263 -4.68 -6.97 -23.31
CA LYS A 263 -4.15 -7.62 -24.52
C LYS A 263 -3.90 -9.12 -24.33
N MET A 264 -3.36 -9.52 -23.19
CA MET A 264 -2.82 -10.87 -22.95
C MET A 264 -3.72 -11.75 -22.08
N GLY A 265 -4.67 -11.15 -21.36
CA GLY A 265 -5.57 -11.83 -20.42
C GLY A 265 -4.80 -12.66 -19.39
N GLU A 266 -5.31 -13.87 -19.14
CA GLU A 266 -4.79 -14.84 -18.17
C GLU A 266 -3.47 -15.52 -18.60
N ARG A 267 -2.78 -14.97 -19.60
CA ARG A 267 -1.43 -15.42 -19.97
C ARG A 267 -0.35 -14.81 -19.06
N ILE A 268 -0.67 -13.76 -18.30
CA ILE A 268 0.28 -13.02 -17.46
C ILE A 268 -0.24 -12.83 -16.04
N TRP A 269 0.59 -13.18 -15.06
CA TRP A 269 0.26 -13.06 -13.64
C TRP A 269 0.61 -11.67 -13.05
N THR A 270 1.58 -10.97 -13.64
CA THR A 270 2.15 -9.73 -13.10
C THR A 270 1.10 -8.64 -12.78
N PRO A 271 0.06 -8.40 -13.61
CA PRO A 271 -0.99 -7.43 -13.28
C PRO A 271 -1.76 -7.77 -11.99
N TRP A 272 -2.01 -9.06 -11.73
CA TRP A 272 -2.66 -9.51 -10.50
C TRP A 272 -1.82 -9.18 -9.29
N PHE A 273 -0.53 -9.50 -9.34
CA PHE A 273 0.37 -9.21 -8.23
C PHE A 273 0.53 -7.71 -8.00
N ILE A 274 0.66 -6.90 -9.06
CA ILE A 274 0.75 -5.44 -8.94
C ILE A 274 -0.51 -4.84 -8.28
N LYS A 275 -1.71 -5.31 -8.63
CA LYS A 275 -2.95 -4.86 -7.99
C LYS A 275 -2.99 -5.25 -6.51
N PHE A 276 -2.56 -6.46 -6.16
CA PHE A 276 -2.41 -6.87 -4.77
C PHE A 276 -1.45 -5.96 -4.00
N ILE A 277 -0.25 -5.71 -4.54
CA ILE A 277 0.75 -4.82 -3.93
C ILE A 277 0.19 -3.40 -3.74
N HIS A 278 -0.56 -2.88 -4.71
CA HIS A 278 -1.25 -1.59 -4.60
C HIS A 278 -2.25 -1.57 -3.42
N SER A 279 -3.04 -2.63 -3.27
CA SER A 279 -4.01 -2.74 -2.16
C SER A 279 -3.34 -2.78 -0.79
N ARG A 280 -2.27 -3.57 -0.63
CA ARG A 280 -1.59 -3.77 0.65
C ARG A 280 -0.52 -2.72 0.97
N GLY A 281 -0.06 -1.97 -0.03
CA GLY A 281 1.01 -0.99 0.13
C GLY A 281 2.34 -1.67 0.48
N TYR A 282 2.65 -2.75 -0.24
CA TYR A 282 3.87 -3.55 -0.07
C TYR A 282 5.03 -3.05 -0.94
N PHE A 283 6.26 -3.36 -0.55
CA PHE A 283 7.49 -2.95 -1.24
C PHE A 283 8.44 -4.12 -1.47
N ASN A 284 9.21 -4.04 -2.55
CA ASN A 284 10.26 -4.98 -2.93
C ASN A 284 11.62 -4.34 -2.70
N ILE A 285 12.61 -5.12 -2.31
CA ILE A 285 14.00 -4.65 -2.30
C ILE A 285 14.56 -4.69 -3.72
N TYR A 286 15.18 -3.61 -4.16
CA TYR A 286 15.95 -3.51 -5.38
C TYR A 286 17.37 -3.05 -5.09
N THR A 287 18.26 -3.37 -6.03
CA THR A 287 19.61 -2.81 -6.07
C THR A 287 19.88 -2.18 -7.41
N LYS A 288 20.57 -1.05 -7.38
CA LYS A 288 21.25 -0.49 -8.52
C LYS A 288 22.75 -0.75 -8.37
N PHE A 289 23.33 -1.52 -9.29
CA PHE A 289 24.77 -1.66 -9.41
C PHE A 289 25.33 -0.66 -10.44
N LEU A 290 26.65 -0.45 -10.40
CA LEU A 290 27.35 0.35 -11.41
C LEU A 290 27.27 -0.30 -12.80
N ASP A 291 27.41 0.50 -13.85
CA ASP A 291 27.40 0.08 -15.25
C ASP A 291 26.16 -0.73 -15.67
N GLU A 292 25.03 -0.46 -15.04
CA GLU A 292 23.77 -1.20 -15.23
C GLU A 292 23.87 -2.72 -14.98
N LYS A 293 24.87 -3.16 -14.21
CA LYS A 293 25.03 -4.59 -13.87
C LYS A 293 23.85 -5.11 -13.03
N SER A 294 23.65 -6.42 -13.05
CA SER A 294 22.63 -7.10 -12.23
C SER A 294 23.08 -8.49 -11.79
N LEU A 295 22.43 -9.01 -10.75
CA LEU A 295 22.65 -10.38 -10.27
C LEU A 295 21.83 -11.42 -11.05
N SER A 296 20.84 -10.94 -11.81
CA SER A 296 20.01 -11.74 -12.72
C SER A 296 19.83 -10.97 -14.02
N VAL A 297 20.10 -11.62 -15.15
CA VAL A 297 20.00 -11.07 -16.50
C VAL A 297 19.03 -11.92 -17.30
N SER A 298 18.04 -11.31 -17.94
CA SER A 298 17.20 -12.00 -18.92
C SER A 298 17.81 -11.91 -20.30
N HIS A 299 17.95 -13.06 -20.97
CA HIS A 299 18.38 -13.10 -22.37
C HIS A 299 17.26 -12.79 -23.36
N ARG A 300 16.04 -12.57 -22.85
CA ARG A 300 14.86 -12.18 -23.63
C ARG A 300 14.68 -13.09 -24.84
N ASP A 301 14.82 -14.39 -24.58
CA ASP A 301 14.72 -15.41 -25.61
C ASP A 301 13.30 -15.45 -26.16
N VAL A 302 13.14 -15.86 -27.42
CA VAL A 302 11.82 -15.98 -28.06
C VAL A 302 10.87 -16.80 -27.18
N GLY A 303 9.62 -16.33 -27.03
CA GLY A 303 8.64 -16.91 -26.12
C GLY A 303 7.39 -16.04 -25.98
N VAL A 304 6.68 -16.19 -24.85
CA VAL A 304 5.40 -15.50 -24.59
C VAL A 304 5.52 -13.97 -24.69
N ASN A 305 6.63 -13.41 -24.23
CA ASN A 305 6.85 -11.96 -24.14
C ASN A 305 7.65 -11.38 -25.32
N TYR A 306 8.42 -12.21 -26.03
CA TYR A 306 9.36 -11.79 -27.06
C TYR A 306 9.16 -12.58 -28.35
N GLY A 307 8.84 -11.89 -29.46
CA GLY A 307 8.69 -12.53 -30.78
C GLY A 307 10.01 -12.97 -31.43
N LYS A 308 11.15 -12.49 -30.91
CA LYS A 308 12.51 -12.86 -31.32
C LYS A 308 13.46 -12.68 -30.14
N THR A 309 14.53 -13.49 -30.09
CA THR A 309 15.60 -13.31 -29.09
C THR A 309 16.25 -11.94 -29.24
N ALA A 310 16.36 -11.20 -28.14
CA ALA A 310 16.93 -9.86 -28.10
C ALA A 310 18.31 -9.79 -27.40
N GLY A 311 18.78 -10.91 -26.84
CA GLY A 311 20.01 -10.99 -26.07
C GLY A 311 19.86 -10.44 -24.65
N PRO A 312 20.95 -10.45 -23.86
CA PRO A 312 20.93 -10.04 -22.46
C PRO A 312 20.39 -8.62 -22.30
N ASP A 313 19.57 -8.39 -21.26
CA ASP A 313 19.02 -7.07 -20.97
C ASP A 313 20.01 -6.13 -20.27
N SER A 314 21.05 -6.69 -19.64
CA SER A 314 22.13 -5.99 -18.94
C SER A 314 23.39 -6.85 -18.83
N GLN A 315 24.41 -6.34 -18.15
CA GLN A 315 25.62 -7.09 -17.82
C GLN A 315 25.45 -7.86 -16.51
N LEU A 316 25.97 -9.09 -16.46
CA LEU A 316 25.97 -9.89 -15.23
C LEU A 316 27.08 -9.41 -14.28
N LEU A 317 26.77 -9.30 -12.99
CA LEU A 317 27.77 -8.99 -11.97
C LEU A 317 28.72 -10.20 -11.77
N GLY A 318 30.01 -10.03 -12.08
CA GLY A 318 31.03 -11.08 -11.97
C GLY A 318 31.72 -11.13 -10.60
N VAL A 319 32.56 -12.15 -10.36
CA VAL A 319 33.30 -12.32 -9.09
C VAL A 319 34.38 -11.26 -8.89
N ASN A 320 34.99 -10.78 -9.98
CA ASN A 320 36.06 -9.78 -9.96
C ASN A 320 35.55 -8.33 -9.93
N SER A 321 34.23 -8.11 -9.82
CA SER A 321 33.72 -6.76 -9.60
C SER A 321 34.13 -6.31 -8.20
N LEU A 322 35.15 -5.44 -8.13
CA LEU A 322 35.69 -4.77 -6.94
C LEU A 322 34.68 -3.86 -6.21
N ASP A 323 33.38 -4.12 -6.32
CA ASP A 323 32.36 -3.50 -5.48
C ASP A 323 32.45 -4.13 -4.09
N ASN A 324 33.47 -3.75 -3.32
CA ASN A 324 33.73 -4.23 -1.95
C ASN A 324 32.51 -4.05 -1.00
N ASN A 325 31.50 -3.29 -1.42
CA ASN A 325 30.31 -2.95 -0.65
C ASN A 325 29.01 -3.59 -1.17
N PHE A 326 29.03 -4.54 -2.12
CA PHE A 326 27.76 -5.08 -2.67
C PHE A 326 26.91 -5.86 -1.65
N LEU A 327 27.51 -6.30 -0.53
CA LEU A 327 26.83 -6.92 0.62
C LEU A 327 26.54 -5.92 1.76
N GLU A 328 26.87 -4.65 1.59
CA GLU A 328 26.59 -3.62 2.60
C GLU A 328 25.07 -3.40 2.68
N MET A 329 24.47 -3.89 3.76
CA MET A 329 23.04 -3.77 4.02
C MET A 329 22.76 -2.49 4.79
N LYS A 330 22.03 -1.55 4.17
CA LYS A 330 21.62 -0.30 4.81
C LYS A 330 20.42 -0.52 5.72
N SER A 331 20.21 0.37 6.67
CA SER A 331 18.96 0.40 7.45
C SER A 331 17.78 0.70 6.53
N LEU A 332 16.63 0.04 6.74
CA LEU A 332 15.39 0.38 6.03
C LEU A 332 14.98 1.85 6.24
N SER A 333 15.33 2.44 7.39
CA SER A 333 15.03 3.83 7.73
C SER A 333 15.84 4.86 6.93
N THR A 334 16.96 4.46 6.34
CA THR A 334 17.83 5.35 5.54
C THR A 334 17.72 5.09 4.03
N MET A 335 17.08 3.99 3.64
CA MET A 335 16.80 3.72 2.23
C MET A 335 15.67 4.59 1.71
N LYS A 336 15.74 4.92 0.42
CA LYS A 336 14.63 5.56 -0.31
C LYS A 336 13.59 4.51 -0.68
N TRP A 337 12.30 4.87 -0.57
CA TRP A 337 11.17 4.02 -0.93
C TRP A 337 10.41 4.68 -2.07
N TYR A 338 10.03 3.92 -3.09
CA TYR A 338 9.38 4.46 -4.28
C TYR A 338 8.04 3.79 -4.58
N ASP A 339 7.03 4.60 -4.89
CA ASP A 339 5.73 4.14 -5.36
C ASP A 339 5.72 3.79 -6.87
N PHE A 340 4.61 3.30 -7.41
CA PHE A 340 4.49 2.99 -8.85
C PHE A 340 4.73 4.16 -9.83
N CYS A 341 4.70 5.40 -9.36
CA CYS A 341 5.03 6.60 -10.12
C CYS A 341 6.50 7.01 -9.99
N PHE A 342 7.28 6.23 -9.24
CA PHE A 342 8.66 6.53 -8.86
C PHE A 342 8.79 7.82 -8.05
N ARG A 343 7.76 8.16 -7.26
CA ARG A 343 7.82 9.22 -6.24
C ARG A 343 8.34 8.63 -4.94
N GLU A 344 9.15 9.41 -4.24
CA GLU A 344 9.66 9.00 -2.93
C GLU A 344 8.52 8.94 -1.90
N VAL A 345 8.45 7.84 -1.17
CA VAL A 345 7.55 7.60 -0.06
C VAL A 345 8.38 7.64 1.22
N VAL A 346 7.98 8.46 2.18
CA VAL A 346 8.64 8.51 3.49
C VAL A 346 7.73 7.83 4.51
N PRO A 347 7.95 6.54 4.83
CA PRO A 347 7.08 5.80 5.74
C PRO A 347 7.24 6.26 7.20
N GLY A 348 6.23 5.99 8.03
CA GLY A 348 6.30 6.17 9.49
C GLY A 348 6.15 7.61 9.99
N ARG A 349 5.52 8.49 9.21
CA ARG A 349 5.35 9.92 9.55
C ARG A 349 4.27 10.15 10.60
N VAL A 350 4.61 9.88 11.87
CA VAL A 350 3.71 10.06 13.02
C VAL A 350 4.18 11.22 13.89
N VAL A 351 3.29 12.16 14.17
CA VAL A 351 3.48 13.26 15.10
C VAL A 351 2.90 12.88 16.46
N ARG A 352 3.76 12.76 17.48
CA ARG A 352 3.37 12.52 18.88
C ARG A 352 3.70 13.70 19.79
N ASN A 353 4.65 14.54 19.40
CA ASN A 353 5.08 15.72 20.13
C ASN A 353 5.42 16.89 19.20
N LEU A 354 5.83 18.02 19.78
CA LEU A 354 6.13 19.26 19.03
C LEU A 354 7.39 19.15 18.14
N ASN A 355 8.38 18.34 18.53
CA ASN A 355 9.58 18.12 17.71
C ASN A 355 9.21 17.34 16.45
N ASP A 356 8.38 16.31 16.58
CA ASP A 356 7.87 15.55 15.44
C ASP A 356 7.09 16.47 14.50
N LEU A 357 6.26 17.36 15.05
CA LEU A 357 5.49 18.33 14.26
C LEU A 357 6.41 19.29 13.49
N GLY A 358 7.40 19.86 14.17
CA GLY A 358 8.38 20.76 13.57
C GLY A 358 9.20 20.11 12.45
N SER A 359 9.49 18.80 12.56
CA SER A 359 10.23 18.08 11.52
C SER A 359 9.39 17.74 10.27
N ILE A 360 8.08 17.53 10.42
CA ILE A 360 7.19 17.18 9.31
C ILE A 360 6.71 18.42 8.54
N LEU A 361 6.43 19.53 9.22
CA LEU A 361 5.84 20.73 8.60
C LEU A 361 6.54 21.24 7.33
N PRO A 362 7.88 21.34 7.25
CA PRO A 362 8.57 21.80 6.05
C PRO A 362 8.27 20.96 4.81
N SER A 363 7.99 19.66 5.01
CA SER A 363 7.67 18.70 3.95
C SER A 363 6.17 18.59 3.63
N VAL A 364 5.31 19.37 4.30
CA VAL A 364 3.85 19.28 4.19
C VAL A 364 3.23 20.67 4.13
N GLN A 365 3.60 21.44 3.11
CA GLN A 365 3.11 22.80 2.95
C GLN A 365 3.08 23.20 1.48
N THR A 366 2.20 24.13 1.13
CA THR A 366 2.25 24.84 -0.14
C THR A 366 1.99 26.30 0.13
N LYS A 367 2.92 27.19 -0.25
CA LYS A 367 2.86 28.62 0.08
C LYS A 367 2.58 28.85 1.58
N GLN A 368 3.34 28.13 2.43
CA GLN A 368 3.21 28.13 3.89
C GLN A 368 1.80 27.73 4.40
N THR A 369 1.01 27.03 3.59
CA THR A 369 -0.36 26.64 3.96
C THR A 369 -0.45 25.13 4.12
N VAL A 370 -1.00 24.71 5.26
CA VAL A 370 -1.20 23.31 5.66
C VAL A 370 -2.70 23.02 5.80
N LEU A 371 -3.13 21.87 5.29
CA LEU A 371 -4.48 21.34 5.43
C LEU A 371 -4.53 20.34 6.59
N LEU A 372 -5.07 20.74 7.72
CA LEU A 372 -5.32 19.87 8.86
C LEU A 372 -6.65 19.12 8.68
N VAL A 373 -6.59 17.82 8.46
CA VAL A 373 -7.77 16.97 8.19
C VAL A 373 -8.11 16.12 9.40
N SER A 374 -9.25 16.36 10.02
CA SER A 374 -9.72 15.59 11.16
C SER A 374 -10.41 14.29 10.74
N LEU A 375 -9.97 13.18 11.33
CA LEU A 375 -10.51 11.84 11.11
C LEU A 375 -11.40 11.37 12.27
N PHE A 376 -11.75 12.26 13.19
CA PHE A 376 -12.61 11.90 14.33
C PHE A 376 -14.02 11.52 13.86
N GLY A 377 -14.38 10.24 14.03
CA GLY A 377 -15.68 9.72 13.61
C GLY A 377 -15.82 9.51 12.10
N VAL A 378 -14.72 9.54 11.36
CA VAL A 378 -14.68 9.29 9.92
C VAL A 378 -14.32 7.82 9.67
N SER A 379 -15.03 7.15 8.76
CA SER A 379 -14.74 5.74 8.45
C SER A 379 -13.46 5.58 7.62
N GLU A 380 -12.86 4.39 7.69
CA GLU A 380 -11.68 4.06 6.88
C GLU A 380 -11.97 4.18 5.39
N ALA A 381 -13.15 3.71 4.96
CA ALA A 381 -13.57 3.75 3.56
C ALA A 381 -13.68 5.19 3.04
N VAL A 382 -14.28 6.09 3.81
CA VAL A 382 -14.34 7.52 3.48
C VAL A 382 -12.94 8.12 3.40
N THR A 383 -12.09 7.84 4.40
CA THR A 383 -10.74 8.39 4.46
C THR A 383 -9.88 7.92 3.28
N ARG A 384 -9.97 6.62 2.92
CA ARG A 384 -9.30 6.06 1.75
C ARG A 384 -9.83 6.66 0.45
N ASN A 385 -11.14 6.87 0.35
CA ASN A 385 -11.73 7.56 -0.80
C ASN A 385 -11.21 9.01 -0.93
N LEU A 386 -11.17 9.74 0.19
CA LEU A 386 -10.62 11.10 0.25
C LEU A 386 -9.14 11.13 -0.19
N LEU A 387 -8.32 10.19 0.28
CA LEU A 387 -6.93 10.05 -0.12
C LEU A 387 -6.76 9.85 -1.63
N CYS A 388 -7.60 9.03 -2.25
CA CYS A 388 -7.57 8.85 -3.71
C CYS A 388 -7.93 10.14 -4.46
N HIS A 389 -8.79 10.98 -3.90
CA HIS A 389 -9.08 12.31 -4.44
C HIS A 389 -7.92 13.28 -4.24
N PHE A 390 -7.25 13.27 -3.09
CA PHE A 390 -6.02 14.03 -2.88
C PHE A 390 -4.96 13.67 -3.92
N GLU A 391 -4.74 12.37 -4.16
CA GLU A 391 -3.81 11.92 -5.19
C GLU A 391 -4.25 12.41 -6.58
N ARG A 392 -5.51 12.26 -6.96
CA ARG A 392 -6.04 12.75 -8.26
C ARG A 392 -5.86 14.25 -8.46
N LEU A 393 -6.07 15.03 -7.40
CA LEU A 393 -6.02 16.49 -7.41
C LEU A 393 -4.61 17.06 -7.15
N ASN A 394 -3.61 16.20 -6.93
CA ASN A 394 -2.25 16.59 -6.58
C ASN A 394 -2.15 17.41 -5.28
N ILE A 395 -2.99 17.07 -4.30
CA ILE A 395 -2.98 17.69 -2.97
C ILE A 395 -2.02 16.90 -2.09
N TRP A 396 -0.95 17.53 -1.59
CA TRP A 396 0.08 16.90 -0.74
C TRP A 396 0.39 17.68 0.54
N ASN A 397 -0.16 18.88 0.68
CA ASN A 397 0.05 19.78 1.82
C ASN A 397 -0.95 19.52 2.96
N TYR A 398 -1.20 18.26 3.31
CA TYR A 398 -2.16 17.88 4.35
C TYR A 398 -1.52 17.09 5.50
N ILE A 399 -2.08 17.21 6.70
CA ILE A 399 -1.77 16.37 7.86
C ILE A 399 -3.08 15.83 8.42
N PHE A 400 -3.18 14.51 8.61
CA PHE A 400 -4.34 13.92 9.27
C PHE A 400 -4.21 13.99 10.78
N ILE A 401 -5.34 14.12 11.48
CA ILE A 401 -5.40 14.07 12.94
C ILE A 401 -6.54 13.18 13.40
N GLY A 402 -6.25 12.24 14.30
CA GLY A 402 -7.25 11.27 14.74
C GLY A 402 -6.77 10.39 15.90
N PRO A 403 -7.66 9.55 16.45
CA PRO A 403 -7.34 8.64 17.56
C PRO A 403 -6.29 7.58 17.14
N ALA A 404 -5.51 7.10 18.10
CA ALA A 404 -4.50 6.07 17.87
C ALA A 404 -5.19 4.75 17.50
N THR A 405 -5.21 4.43 16.20
CA THR A 405 -5.85 3.26 15.62
C THR A 405 -4.90 2.60 14.64
N ASP A 406 -5.05 1.30 14.40
CA ASP A 406 -4.26 0.57 13.40
C ASP A 406 -4.37 1.24 12.02
N PHE A 407 -5.56 1.76 11.68
CA PHE A 407 -5.77 2.50 10.44
C PHE A 407 -4.96 3.81 10.37
N LEU A 408 -4.95 4.62 11.43
CA LEU A 408 -4.15 5.85 11.45
C LEU A 408 -2.65 5.54 11.25
N PHE A 409 -2.16 4.47 11.86
CA PHE A 409 -0.76 4.05 11.69
C PHE A 409 -0.51 3.38 10.32
N ASP A 410 -1.50 2.74 9.70
CA ASP A 410 -1.43 2.28 8.30
C ASP A 410 -1.26 3.46 7.33
N LEU A 411 -1.93 4.60 7.57
CA LEU A 411 -1.72 5.82 6.80
C LEU A 411 -0.27 6.33 6.93
N ALA A 412 0.24 6.42 8.16
CA ALA A 412 1.60 6.82 8.44
C ALA A 412 2.63 5.92 7.77
N ARG A 413 2.42 4.62 7.86
CA ARG A 413 3.24 3.59 7.21
C ARG A 413 3.28 3.76 5.69
N ARG A 414 2.16 4.13 5.07
CA ARG A 414 2.05 4.41 3.62
C ARG A 414 2.63 5.79 3.24
N GLY A 415 3.12 6.56 4.21
CA GLY A 415 3.82 7.83 4.02
C GLY A 415 2.96 9.08 4.16
N HIS A 416 1.70 8.93 4.59
CA HIS A 416 0.82 10.05 4.91
C HIS A 416 1.14 10.59 6.31
N PRO A 417 1.38 11.90 6.48
CA PRO A 417 1.66 12.45 7.81
C PRO A 417 0.40 12.43 8.69
N VAL A 418 0.53 11.90 9.90
CA VAL A 418 -0.57 11.80 10.86
C VAL A 418 -0.17 12.36 12.23
N ILE A 419 -1.13 12.94 12.94
CA ILE A 419 -1.02 13.31 14.35
C ILE A 419 -1.77 12.28 15.17
N ASP A 420 -1.04 11.58 16.03
CA ASP A 420 -1.60 10.72 17.08
C ASP A 420 -2.26 11.62 18.13
N ALA A 421 -3.58 11.75 18.05
CA ALA A 421 -4.31 12.62 18.95
C ALA A 421 -4.13 12.25 20.42
N ASP A 422 -4.05 10.97 20.73
CA ASP A 422 -4.06 10.48 22.10
C ASP A 422 -2.76 10.85 22.82
N GLN A 423 -1.62 10.71 22.12
CA GLN A 423 -0.32 11.13 22.65
C GLN A 423 -0.10 12.63 22.55
N PHE A 424 -0.51 13.26 21.45
CA PHE A 424 -0.25 14.69 21.24
C PHE A 424 -0.97 15.57 22.28
N LEU A 425 -2.16 15.16 22.74
CA LEU A 425 -2.90 15.82 23.81
C LEU A 425 -2.13 15.92 25.13
N ASN A 426 -1.22 14.98 25.42
CA ASN A 426 -0.41 15.03 26.64
C ASN A 426 0.51 16.27 26.70
N ASN A 427 0.71 16.95 25.58
CA ASN A 427 1.44 18.22 25.48
C ASN A 427 0.57 19.45 25.82
N ILE A 428 -0.75 19.27 25.96
CA ILE A 428 -1.70 20.35 26.28
C ILE A 428 -1.86 20.43 27.81
N ARG A 429 -1.20 21.41 28.45
CA ARG A 429 -1.31 21.63 29.90
C ARG A 429 -2.77 21.81 30.36
N SER A 430 -3.58 22.51 29.57
CA SER A 430 -5.00 22.76 29.84
C SER A 430 -5.81 21.46 29.93
N TYR A 431 -5.50 20.47 29.09
CA TYR A 431 -6.22 19.20 29.07
C TYR A 431 -5.96 18.37 30.34
N LYS A 432 -4.73 18.42 30.89
CA LYS A 432 -4.40 17.74 32.16
C LYS A 432 -5.14 18.29 33.37
N ALA A 433 -5.56 19.55 33.32
CA ALA A 433 -6.29 20.22 34.40
C ALA A 433 -7.81 19.97 34.36
N ILE A 434 -8.33 19.50 33.22
CA ILE A 434 -9.76 19.36 32.94
C ILE A 434 -10.13 17.89 33.15
N GLY A 435 -10.71 17.58 34.30
CA GLY A 435 -11.23 16.25 34.63
C GLY A 435 -12.50 15.96 33.84
N ILE A 436 -12.36 15.45 32.61
CA ILE A 436 -13.50 15.29 31.70
C ILE A 436 -14.33 14.03 32.03
N GLN A 437 -15.65 14.18 32.16
CA GLN A 437 -16.62 13.07 32.17
C GLN A 437 -16.67 12.34 30.80
N GLU A 438 -16.69 11.01 30.82
CA GLU A 438 -16.57 10.14 29.63
C GLU A 438 -17.55 10.45 28.49
N SER A 439 -18.78 10.87 28.78
CA SER A 439 -19.85 11.06 27.79
C SER A 439 -19.65 12.26 26.85
N ASN A 440 -18.90 13.28 27.26
CA ASN A 440 -18.59 14.48 26.46
C ASN A 440 -17.12 14.56 26.01
N ALA A 441 -16.28 13.60 26.39
CA ALA A 441 -14.84 13.67 26.19
C ALA A 441 -14.41 13.72 24.72
N ARG A 442 -15.09 12.96 23.85
CA ARG A 442 -14.63 12.75 22.47
C ARG A 442 -14.69 14.02 21.61
N PHE A 443 -15.78 14.79 21.69
CA PHE A 443 -15.91 16.00 20.87
C PHE A 443 -15.06 17.16 21.42
N MET A 444 -14.97 17.29 22.75
CA MET A 444 -14.12 18.31 23.37
C MET A 444 -12.66 18.08 23.00
N LYS A 445 -12.24 16.81 22.99
CA LYS A 445 -10.92 16.39 22.53
C LYS A 445 -10.63 16.79 21.08
N ASP A 446 -11.54 16.52 20.14
CA ASP A 446 -11.40 16.93 18.73
C ASP A 446 -11.22 18.45 18.60
N ILE A 447 -12.09 19.25 19.24
CA ILE A 447 -12.06 20.71 19.16
C ILE A 447 -10.77 21.28 19.77
N LEU A 448 -10.43 20.87 20.99
CA LEU A 448 -9.26 21.38 21.71
C LEU A 448 -7.96 21.03 21.00
N LEU A 449 -7.88 19.81 20.49
CA LEU A 449 -6.71 19.35 19.77
C LEU A 449 -6.53 20.11 18.46
N LYS A 450 -7.59 20.26 17.65
CA LYS A 450 -7.57 21.10 16.44
C LYS A 450 -7.11 22.52 16.78
N ALA A 451 -7.68 23.14 17.81
CA ALA A 451 -7.35 24.50 18.22
C ALA A 451 -5.88 24.65 18.64
N TYR A 452 -5.36 23.65 19.38
CA TYR A 452 -3.97 23.61 19.80
C TYR A 452 -3.00 23.36 18.64
N VAL A 453 -3.34 22.49 17.69
CA VAL A 453 -2.51 22.27 16.49
C VAL A 453 -2.47 23.52 15.61
N VAL A 454 -3.61 24.21 15.42
CA VAL A 454 -3.65 25.52 14.74
C VAL A 454 -2.75 26.53 15.44
N LYS A 455 -2.77 26.57 16.78
CA LYS A 455 -1.85 27.41 17.56
C LYS A 455 -0.40 27.13 17.20
N LYS A 456 -0.02 25.84 17.18
CA LYS A 456 1.35 25.43 16.88
C LYS A 456 1.73 25.74 15.44
N PHE A 457 0.83 25.55 14.47
CA PHE A 457 1.09 25.95 13.09
C PHE A 457 1.33 27.45 12.97
N LEU A 458 0.57 28.27 13.70
CA LEU A 458 0.81 29.72 13.77
C LEU A 458 2.19 30.06 14.36
N GLU A 459 2.57 29.42 15.48
CA GLU A 459 3.90 29.59 16.10
C GLU A 459 5.04 29.19 15.13
N PHE A 460 4.80 28.20 14.26
CA PHE A 460 5.73 27.77 13.21
C PHE A 460 5.63 28.58 11.90
N SER A 461 4.88 29.69 11.88
CA SER A 461 4.71 30.57 10.71
C SER A 461 3.92 29.96 9.53
N TYR A 462 2.95 29.08 9.80
CA TYR A 462 2.09 28.46 8.79
C TYR A 462 0.63 28.96 8.84
N ASN A 463 0.03 29.12 7.66
CA ASN A 463 -1.42 29.25 7.48
C ASN A 463 -2.06 27.86 7.62
N THR A 464 -3.30 27.81 8.10
CA THR A 464 -4.00 26.53 8.31
C THR A 464 -5.40 26.55 7.73
N TRP A 465 -5.72 25.54 6.93
CA TRP A 465 -7.10 25.12 6.69
C TRP A 465 -7.42 23.96 7.62
N VAL A 466 -8.48 24.07 8.42
CA VAL A 466 -9.01 22.97 9.23
C VAL A 466 -10.24 22.41 8.52
N VAL A 467 -10.22 21.12 8.22
CA VAL A 467 -11.31 20.38 7.56
C VAL A 467 -11.68 19.11 8.31
N ASP A 468 -12.94 18.72 8.24
CA ASP A 468 -13.41 17.40 8.64
C ASP A 468 -13.25 16.41 7.47
N GLY A 469 -12.98 15.13 7.75
CA GLY A 469 -12.87 14.08 6.74
C GLY A 469 -14.21 13.66 6.12
N ASN A 470 -15.35 14.19 6.60
CA ASN A 470 -16.69 13.95 6.04
C ASN A 470 -16.98 14.77 4.76
N MET A 471 -15.99 14.89 3.88
CA MET A 471 -16.12 15.56 2.59
C MET A 471 -15.19 14.96 1.54
N VAL A 472 -15.50 15.23 0.28
CA VAL A 472 -14.70 14.90 -0.90
C VAL A 472 -14.44 16.18 -1.70
N PHE A 473 -13.18 16.37 -2.10
CA PHE A 473 -12.79 17.48 -2.97
C PHE A 473 -13.00 17.10 -4.43
N VAL A 474 -13.59 18.01 -5.21
CA VAL A 474 -13.90 17.80 -6.63
C VAL A 474 -12.88 18.55 -7.52
N ASN A 475 -12.29 19.63 -7.02
CA ASN A 475 -11.22 20.37 -7.68
C ASN A 475 -10.16 20.86 -6.68
N ASN A 476 -9.00 21.27 -7.19
CA ASN A 476 -7.87 21.80 -6.39
C ASN A 476 -7.93 23.34 -6.25
N ASP A 477 -8.87 24.02 -6.92
CA ASP A 477 -9.07 25.47 -6.83
C ASP A 477 -9.72 25.91 -5.51
N THR A 478 -9.88 24.99 -4.57
CA THR A 478 -10.56 25.13 -3.28
C THR A 478 -9.87 26.06 -2.31
N PHE A 479 -8.54 26.13 -2.31
CA PHE A 479 -7.82 26.71 -1.17
C PHE A 479 -7.19 28.07 -1.39
N LEU A 480 -6.93 28.48 -2.63
CA LEU A 480 -6.19 29.72 -2.92
C LEU A 480 -7.03 30.81 -3.60
N GLY A 481 -8.11 30.45 -4.30
CA GLY A 481 -8.89 31.41 -5.09
C GLY A 481 -9.74 32.40 -4.29
N TYR A 482 -10.00 32.15 -3.00
CA TYR A 482 -10.88 33.00 -2.16
C TYR A 482 -10.16 33.82 -1.09
N ILE A 483 -8.87 33.56 -0.88
CA ILE A 483 -8.08 34.23 0.17
C ILE A 483 -7.47 35.52 -0.40
N ASP A 484 -8.31 36.35 -1.01
CA ASP A 484 -7.92 37.62 -1.64
C ASP A 484 -8.13 38.82 -0.70
N SER A 485 -8.75 38.62 0.48
CA SER A 485 -8.91 39.68 1.49
C SER A 485 -7.86 39.65 2.59
N THR A 486 -7.66 40.80 3.26
CA THR A 486 -6.72 41.00 4.37
C THR A 486 -7.16 40.36 5.69
N ASP A 487 -8.28 39.64 5.70
CA ASP A 487 -8.83 39.01 6.91
C ASP A 487 -7.93 37.87 7.41
N ASN A 488 -7.93 37.67 8.73
CA ASN A 488 -7.15 36.63 9.38
C ASN A 488 -7.91 35.31 9.52
N PHE A 489 -9.24 35.35 9.54
CA PHE A 489 -10.10 34.21 9.86
C PHE A 489 -11.26 34.10 8.89
N TYR A 490 -11.48 32.91 8.33
CA TYR A 490 -12.60 32.61 7.46
C TYR A 490 -13.31 31.36 7.94
N ALA A 491 -14.63 31.37 7.86
CA ALA A 491 -15.48 30.27 8.30
C ALA A 491 -16.49 29.91 7.21
N VAL A 492 -16.67 28.61 7.00
CA VAL A 492 -17.78 28.06 6.21
C VAL A 492 -18.51 27.08 7.13
N GLU A 493 -19.57 27.57 7.76
CA GLU A 493 -20.22 26.89 8.89
C GLU A 493 -20.81 25.53 8.48
N SER A 494 -21.44 25.43 7.30
CA SER A 494 -22.05 24.17 6.85
C SER A 494 -21.06 23.01 6.67
N LEU A 495 -19.80 23.34 6.40
CA LEU A 495 -18.72 22.40 6.08
C LEU A 495 -17.79 22.13 7.26
N ASP A 496 -17.99 22.81 8.40
CA ASP A 496 -17.03 22.87 9.51
C ASP A 496 -15.60 23.21 9.03
N LEU A 497 -15.52 24.08 8.01
CA LEU A 497 -14.27 24.50 7.37
C LEU A 497 -13.81 25.84 7.94
N PHE A 498 -12.55 25.90 8.37
CA PHE A 498 -11.97 27.09 8.99
C PHE A 498 -10.60 27.42 8.39
N PHE A 499 -10.39 28.68 8.01
CA PHE A 499 -9.06 29.16 7.62
C PHE A 499 -8.49 30.10 8.68
N VAL A 500 -7.20 29.93 8.95
CA VAL A 500 -6.40 30.82 9.78
C VAL A 500 -5.17 31.28 9.03
N ARG A 501 -5.09 32.58 8.79
CA ARG A 501 -3.90 33.24 8.24
C ARG A 501 -2.84 33.39 9.34
N ASN A 502 -1.60 33.09 9.01
CA ASN A 502 -0.48 33.46 9.84
C ASN A 502 -0.29 34.98 9.81
N SER A 503 -0.50 35.62 10.95
CA SER A 503 -0.26 37.06 11.14
C SER A 503 0.03 37.37 12.60
N PRO A 504 0.69 38.50 12.90
CA PRO A 504 0.92 38.94 14.28
C PRO A 504 -0.38 39.05 15.08
N SER A 505 -1.45 39.54 14.44
CA SER A 505 -2.78 39.62 15.04
C SER A 505 -3.33 38.23 15.36
N ALA A 506 -3.29 37.29 14.41
CA ALA A 506 -3.76 35.92 14.62
C ALA A 506 -3.00 35.22 15.76
N LEU A 507 -1.67 35.34 15.78
CA LEU A 507 -0.81 34.78 16.82
C LEU A 507 -1.15 35.37 18.20
N LYS A 508 -1.40 36.68 18.27
CA LYS A 508 -1.82 37.36 19.51
C LYS A 508 -3.18 36.85 20.01
N VAL A 509 -4.12 36.55 19.11
CA VAL A 509 -5.42 35.98 19.52
C VAL A 509 -5.27 34.57 20.07
N TRP A 510 -4.41 33.78 19.41
CA TRP A 510 -4.09 32.40 19.76
C TRP A 510 -3.08 32.25 20.91
N ALA A 511 -2.81 33.34 21.66
CA ALA A 511 -1.97 33.33 22.85
C ALA A 511 -2.38 32.23 23.86
N ASP A 512 -1.49 31.92 24.80
CA ASP A 512 -1.57 30.76 25.70
C ASP A 512 -2.96 30.52 26.31
N ASP A 513 -3.67 31.58 26.68
CA ASP A 513 -4.98 31.49 27.31
C ASP A 513 -6.12 31.12 26.35
N PHE A 514 -5.99 31.29 25.03
CA PHE A 514 -7.10 31.04 24.08
C PHE A 514 -7.56 29.58 24.09
N VAL A 515 -6.62 28.63 24.08
CA VAL A 515 -6.96 27.20 24.15
C VAL A 515 -7.58 26.83 25.50
N HIS A 516 -7.09 27.44 26.59
CA HIS A 516 -7.67 27.27 27.93
C HIS A 516 -9.09 27.82 28.00
N ASP A 517 -9.32 28.99 27.41
CA ASP A 517 -10.62 29.64 27.35
C ASP A 517 -11.65 28.82 26.55
N VAL A 518 -11.23 28.26 25.41
CA VAL A 518 -12.07 27.34 24.62
C VAL A 518 -12.44 26.13 25.46
N ALA A 519 -11.49 25.59 26.22
CA ALA A 519 -11.73 24.45 27.09
C ALA A 519 -12.75 24.77 28.20
N ALA A 520 -12.58 25.89 28.90
CA ALA A 520 -13.53 26.36 29.90
C ALA A 520 -14.93 26.65 29.31
N MET A 521 -15.00 27.13 28.05
CA MET A 521 -16.27 27.32 27.35
C MET A 521 -16.97 25.99 27.07
N LEU A 522 -16.23 24.95 26.69
CA LEU A 522 -16.77 23.61 26.41
C LEU A 522 -17.28 22.91 27.68
N GLU A 523 -16.63 23.10 28.83
CA GLU A 523 -17.08 22.55 30.12
C GLU A 523 -18.38 23.19 30.61
N LYS A 524 -18.48 24.53 30.50
CA LYS A 524 -19.60 25.31 31.06
C LYS A 524 -20.87 25.25 30.22
N SER A 525 -20.78 24.75 29.00
CA SER A 525 -21.85 24.88 28.02
C SER A 525 -22.60 23.57 27.80
N SER A 526 -23.89 23.56 28.15
CA SER A 526 -24.87 22.59 27.66
C SER A 526 -25.19 22.89 26.19
N LEU A 527 -24.18 22.93 25.32
CA LEU A 527 -24.35 23.26 23.90
C LEU A 527 -25.32 22.26 23.26
N PRO A 528 -26.39 22.74 22.58
CA PRO A 528 -27.16 21.94 21.64
C PRO A 528 -26.23 21.15 20.71
N ARG A 529 -26.62 19.92 20.33
CA ARG A 529 -25.77 19.00 19.57
C ARG A 529 -25.19 19.64 18.30
N ASP A 530 -25.97 20.48 17.63
CA ASP A 530 -25.61 21.20 16.40
C ASP A 530 -24.56 22.32 16.62
N SER A 531 -24.38 22.78 17.85
CA SER A 531 -23.41 23.82 18.24
C SER A 531 -22.08 23.25 18.79
N ARG A 532 -21.84 21.94 18.59
CA ARG A 532 -20.59 21.24 18.96
C ARG A 532 -19.61 21.09 17.79
N GLN A 533 -19.74 21.92 16.75
CA GLN A 533 -18.82 21.98 15.62
C GLN A 533 -17.61 22.86 15.93
N PHE A 534 -16.46 22.56 15.33
CA PHE A 534 -15.22 23.28 15.59
C PHE A 534 -15.34 24.76 15.20
N VAL A 535 -15.83 25.05 13.99
CA VAL A 535 -16.01 26.40 13.46
C VAL A 535 -16.91 27.23 14.37
N SER A 536 -18.06 26.68 14.79
CA SER A 536 -19.02 27.39 15.64
C SER A 536 -18.38 27.83 16.98
N VAL A 537 -17.66 26.91 17.63
CA VAL A 537 -16.99 27.18 18.91
C VAL A 537 -15.88 28.21 18.77
N ILE A 538 -15.02 28.04 17.75
CA ILE A 538 -13.87 28.92 17.52
C ILE A 538 -14.33 30.31 17.08
N ALA A 539 -15.25 30.41 16.11
CA ALA A 539 -15.76 31.69 15.64
C ALA A 539 -16.42 32.49 16.77
N LYS A 540 -17.29 31.85 17.57
CA LYS A 540 -17.90 32.48 18.74
C LYS A 540 -16.85 32.99 19.73
N ARG A 541 -15.78 32.23 19.96
CA ARG A 541 -14.71 32.66 20.88
C ARG A 541 -13.90 33.84 20.33
N LEU A 542 -13.65 33.86 19.02
CA LEU A 542 -12.95 34.97 18.36
C LEU A 542 -13.77 36.26 18.40
N GLU A 543 -15.06 36.16 18.11
CA GLU A 543 -15.99 37.29 18.16
C GLU A 543 -16.10 37.87 19.58
N GLN A 544 -16.12 37.01 20.62
CA GLN A 544 -16.05 37.45 22.03
C GLN A 544 -14.76 38.22 22.36
N LYS A 545 -13.64 37.88 21.72
CA LYS A 545 -12.37 38.61 21.83
C LYS A 545 -12.28 39.80 20.86
N ARG A 546 -13.39 40.19 20.21
CA ARG A 546 -13.52 41.32 19.25
C ARG A 546 -12.72 41.15 17.96
N PHE A 547 -12.53 39.92 17.50
CA PHE A 547 -11.95 39.63 16.18
C PHE A 547 -13.03 39.34 15.15
N THR A 548 -12.82 39.83 13.92
CA THR A 548 -13.72 39.59 12.79
C THR A 548 -13.45 38.22 12.18
N VAL A 549 -14.51 37.42 12.00
CA VAL A 549 -14.49 36.16 11.25
C VAL A 549 -15.31 36.35 9.98
N LYS A 550 -14.67 36.22 8.82
CA LYS A 550 -15.35 36.36 7.54
C LYS A 550 -16.09 35.06 7.21
N ARG A 551 -17.41 35.10 7.21
CA ARG A 551 -18.27 33.98 6.81
C ARG A 551 -18.40 33.94 5.29
N ILE A 552 -18.18 32.77 4.69
CA ILE A 552 -18.35 32.54 3.25
C ILE A 552 -19.67 31.81 3.04
N ASP A 553 -20.41 32.16 1.99
CA ASP A 553 -21.68 31.51 1.63
C ASP A 553 -21.46 30.03 1.25
N ASP A 554 -22.14 29.15 2.01
CA ASP A 554 -22.14 27.70 1.86
C ASP A 554 -22.50 27.25 0.44
N ASN A 555 -23.43 27.96 -0.20
CA ASN A 555 -23.92 27.62 -1.55
C ASN A 555 -22.86 27.84 -2.62
N SER A 556 -21.80 28.60 -2.34
CA SER A 556 -20.69 28.78 -3.29
C SER A 556 -19.62 27.68 -3.16
N PHE A 557 -19.52 27.02 -2.01
CA PHE A 557 -18.36 26.20 -1.67
C PHE A 557 -18.60 24.69 -1.84
N GLY A 558 -19.78 24.21 -1.47
CA GLY A 558 -20.04 22.78 -1.41
C GLY A 558 -21.46 22.36 -1.76
N MET A 559 -21.62 21.05 -1.94
CA MET A 559 -22.90 20.39 -2.09
C MET A 559 -23.09 19.39 -0.94
N LYS A 560 -24.14 19.59 -0.13
CA LYS A 560 -24.51 18.64 0.92
C LYS A 560 -25.23 17.44 0.30
N ILE A 561 -24.79 16.23 0.62
CA ILE A 561 -25.51 15.00 0.30
C ILE A 561 -26.28 14.50 1.52
N GLY A 562 -27.39 13.79 1.27
CA GLY A 562 -28.23 13.21 2.30
C GLY A 562 -29.20 12.18 1.73
N ASN A 563 -30.30 11.93 2.45
CA ASN A 563 -31.25 10.87 2.08
C ASN A 563 -32.14 11.21 0.87
N GLN A 564 -32.19 12.48 0.45
CA GLN A 564 -33.00 12.94 -0.68
C GLN A 564 -32.27 12.76 -2.03
N LYS A 565 -33.01 12.51 -3.11
CA LYS A 565 -32.45 12.37 -4.47
C LYS A 565 -31.77 13.67 -4.93
N LEU A 566 -30.57 13.56 -5.51
CA LEU A 566 -29.85 14.71 -6.06
C LEU A 566 -30.33 15.07 -7.47
N ASN A 567 -30.42 16.37 -7.74
CA ASN A 567 -30.43 16.90 -9.11
C ASN A 567 -28.97 17.04 -9.59
N GLN A 568 -28.57 16.24 -10.59
CA GLN A 568 -27.20 16.20 -11.11
C GLN A 568 -26.71 17.55 -11.69
N THR A 569 -27.63 18.43 -12.11
CA THR A 569 -27.35 19.78 -12.60
C THR A 569 -26.74 20.73 -11.55
N LEU A 570 -26.79 20.39 -10.25
CA LEU A 570 -26.27 21.21 -9.15
C LEU A 570 -24.75 21.10 -8.93
N MET A 571 -24.06 20.14 -9.58
CA MET A 571 -22.61 19.92 -9.42
C MET A 571 -21.75 20.92 -10.19
N ALA A 572 -22.29 21.57 -11.23
CA ALA A 572 -21.54 22.55 -12.00
C ALA A 572 -21.07 23.68 -11.07
N ASN A 573 -19.75 23.90 -11.01
CA ASN A 573 -19.04 24.90 -10.18
C ASN A 573 -18.91 24.59 -8.68
N LYS A 574 -19.35 23.41 -8.19
CA LYS A 574 -19.13 23.02 -6.79
C LYS A 574 -17.72 22.50 -6.58
N LYS A 575 -17.12 22.87 -5.46
CA LYS A 575 -15.72 22.51 -5.15
C LYS A 575 -15.60 21.30 -4.23
N THR A 576 -16.61 21.09 -3.38
CA THR A 576 -16.64 20.01 -2.39
C THR A 576 -18.01 19.34 -2.33
N VAL A 577 -18.03 18.06 -1.97
CA VAL A 577 -19.24 17.31 -1.62
C VAL A 577 -19.10 16.84 -0.19
N TYR A 578 -20.08 17.10 0.67
CA TYR A 578 -19.98 16.86 2.10
C TYR A 578 -21.28 16.31 2.69
N TRP A 579 -21.21 15.74 3.89
CA TRP A 579 -22.37 15.17 4.58
C TRP A 579 -22.30 15.39 6.09
N SER A 580 -23.41 15.14 6.78
CA SER A 580 -23.43 15.20 8.23
C SER A 580 -22.91 13.90 8.84
N ARG A 581 -22.39 13.97 10.07
CA ARG A 581 -21.78 12.82 10.77
C ARG A 581 -22.78 11.69 11.07
N GLU A 582 -24.07 11.97 11.00
CA GLU A 582 -25.16 11.03 11.25
C GLU A 582 -25.58 10.24 10.00
N LEU A 583 -25.12 10.63 8.81
CA LEU A 583 -25.45 9.93 7.58
C LEU A 583 -24.77 8.55 7.58
N ASP A 584 -25.54 7.51 7.28
CA ASP A 584 -25.03 6.14 7.27
C ASP A 584 -24.10 5.87 6.09
N MET A 585 -23.23 4.87 6.26
CA MET A 585 -22.19 4.53 5.27
C MET A 585 -22.74 4.08 3.91
N ASP A 586 -23.86 3.35 3.90
CA ASP A 586 -24.47 2.87 2.65
C ASP A 586 -25.03 4.04 1.85
N SER A 587 -25.67 5.00 2.53
CA SER A 587 -26.11 6.26 1.95
C SER A 587 -24.94 7.08 1.42
N ILE A 588 -23.85 7.24 2.19
CA ILE A 588 -22.64 7.96 1.73
C ILE A 588 -22.08 7.32 0.46
N GLN A 589 -21.83 6.01 0.50
CA GLN A 589 -21.27 5.27 -0.64
C GLN A 589 -22.17 5.39 -1.88
N LYS A 590 -23.47 5.12 -1.72
CA LYS A 590 -24.44 5.21 -2.82
C LYS A 590 -24.44 6.59 -3.48
N ARG A 591 -24.47 7.66 -2.68
CA ARG A 591 -24.48 9.03 -3.18
C ARG A 591 -23.17 9.40 -3.88
N LEU A 592 -22.03 8.99 -3.33
CA LEU A 592 -20.74 9.22 -3.98
C LEU A 592 -20.61 8.40 -5.28
N GLN A 593 -21.18 7.20 -5.35
CA GLN A 593 -21.25 6.41 -6.59
C GLN A 593 -22.12 7.09 -7.66
N GLU A 594 -23.31 7.58 -7.29
CA GLU A 594 -24.20 8.35 -8.18
C GLU A 594 -23.51 9.59 -8.77
N LEU A 595 -22.55 10.17 -8.04
CA LEU A 595 -21.74 11.32 -8.46
C LEU A 595 -20.40 10.95 -9.10
N SER A 596 -20.07 9.66 -9.25
CA SER A 596 -18.75 9.18 -9.70
C SER A 596 -17.58 9.66 -8.82
N LEU A 597 -17.84 9.90 -7.54
CA LEU A 597 -16.90 10.33 -6.51
C LEU A 597 -16.50 9.20 -5.54
N TRP A 598 -17.04 7.99 -5.70
CA TRP A 598 -16.57 6.79 -5.02
C TRP A 598 -15.51 6.09 -5.86
N VAL A 599 -14.24 6.24 -5.50
CA VAL A 599 -13.08 5.94 -6.34
C VAL A 599 -12.15 4.90 -5.71
N ILE A 600 -12.70 4.10 -4.78
CA ILE A 600 -12.05 2.94 -4.18
C ILE A 600 -12.77 1.65 -4.59
N ASN A 601 -12.01 0.55 -4.61
CA ASN A 601 -12.53 -0.79 -4.86
C ASN A 601 -12.97 -1.49 -3.57
N ASN A 602 -13.37 -2.76 -3.68
CA ASN A 602 -13.80 -3.59 -2.56
C ASN A 602 -12.68 -3.93 -1.55
N ASP A 603 -11.41 -3.72 -1.91
CA ASP A 603 -10.27 -3.82 -0.98
C ASP A 603 -9.99 -2.49 -0.25
N PHE A 604 -10.88 -1.50 -0.42
CA PHE A 604 -10.67 -0.11 0.00
C PHE A 604 -9.40 0.54 -0.60
N SER A 605 -8.96 0.08 -1.77
CA SER A 605 -7.80 0.63 -2.48
C SER A 605 -8.25 1.54 -3.62
N CYS A 606 -7.46 2.58 -3.95
CA CYS A 606 -7.76 3.44 -5.09
C CYS A 606 -7.90 2.63 -6.38
N THR A 607 -8.88 2.96 -7.20
CA THR A 607 -9.10 2.28 -8.50
C THR A 607 -8.07 2.68 -9.56
N ALA A 608 -7.29 3.73 -9.30
CA ALA A 608 -6.30 4.30 -10.20
C ALA A 608 -5.02 4.67 -9.44
N VAL A 609 -3.89 4.55 -10.13
CA VAL A 609 -2.61 5.19 -9.76
C VAL A 609 -2.47 6.46 -10.59
N VAL A 610 -2.26 7.62 -9.94
CA VAL A 610 -2.17 8.90 -10.63
C VAL A 610 -0.79 9.52 -10.41
N CYS A 611 0.00 9.53 -11.48
CA CYS A 611 1.33 10.10 -11.45
C CYS A 611 1.30 11.58 -11.83
N HIS A 612 1.89 12.39 -10.95
CA HIS A 612 2.16 13.79 -11.20
C HIS A 612 3.65 13.97 -11.44
N LYS A 613 4.00 14.86 -12.36
CA LYS A 613 5.39 15.22 -12.59
C LYS A 613 5.92 15.96 -11.35
N SER A 614 6.99 15.41 -10.79
CA SER A 614 7.76 16.02 -9.70
C SER A 614 8.59 17.21 -10.18
#